data_AF-F4L615-F1
#
_entry.id   AF-F4L615-F1
#
_cell.length_a   1.000
_cell.length_b   1.000
_cell.length_c   1.000
_cell.angle_alpha   90.00
_cell.angle_beta   90.00
_cell.angle_gamma   90.00
#
_symmetry.space_group_name_H-M   'P 1'
#
loop_
_entity.id
_entity.type
_entity.pdbx_description
1 polymer ?
#
loop_
_entity_poly.entity_id
_entity_poly.type
_entity_poly.pdbx_seq_one_letter_code
_entity_poly.pdbx_strand_id
1 'polypeptide(L)'
;MSESITIYYLGSKSSILNQLTFYLRHFNIELEEYEETKINQIEYLMLLEPVLIRNQYYVLSSLWKNWLMDNQPNAKLIIASYRQSDHPNALNLLDFPGDIPTWLKHLPKAGAYQPQYAGYKEIDGHKYDQYSDPWKFFPLPLGLDIKDDLSVFLNGHDRVNSFVDQLIRLRKAMMDLQVIFQNEEETVDKREEIAVEHDNINFSWKALKVRWDNYQDLFKWLPFKSTVEQLMQELKDLAEHIDELSKNADLLPETKCIDKINHLLAQKIQRYVYYEAYW
;
A
#
# COMPACT_ATOMS: atom_id res chain seq x y z
N MET A 1 15.22 35.84 -12.27
CA MET A 1 15.64 34.42 -12.35
C MET A 1 14.37 33.61 -12.20
N SER A 2 14.01 32.78 -13.18
CA SER A 2 12.89 31.86 -13.04
C SER A 2 13.23 30.84 -11.95
N GLU A 3 12.31 30.59 -11.02
CA GLU A 3 12.47 29.53 -10.02
C GLU A 3 12.68 28.18 -10.73
N SER A 4 13.57 27.36 -10.17
CA SER A 4 13.80 25.99 -10.64
C SER A 4 12.59 25.15 -10.26
N ILE A 5 12.07 24.34 -11.21
CA ILE A 5 10.98 23.40 -10.93
C ILE A 5 11.60 22.07 -10.53
N THR A 6 11.14 21.48 -9.43
CA THR A 6 11.58 20.15 -8.99
C THR A 6 10.49 19.13 -9.24
N ILE A 7 10.85 18.03 -9.91
CA ILE A 7 10.00 16.85 -10.08
C ILE A 7 10.58 15.74 -9.22
N TYR A 8 9.80 15.25 -8.26
CA TYR A 8 10.14 14.04 -7.53
C TYR A 8 9.82 12.83 -8.39
N TYR A 9 10.61 11.76 -8.32
CA TYR A 9 10.34 10.56 -9.12
C TYR A 9 10.46 9.24 -8.37
N LEU A 10 9.73 8.26 -8.87
CA LEU A 10 9.89 6.84 -8.56
C LEU A 10 10.13 6.07 -9.85
N GLY A 11 11.19 5.27 -9.91
CA GLY A 11 11.53 4.50 -11.10
C GLY A 11 12.69 3.54 -10.86
N SER A 12 12.74 2.46 -11.64
CA SER A 12 13.80 1.44 -11.54
C SER A 12 14.81 1.46 -12.70
N LYS A 13 14.57 2.25 -13.74
CA LYS A 13 15.38 2.26 -14.98
C LYS A 13 16.32 3.47 -15.03
N SER A 14 17.51 3.32 -14.46
CA SER A 14 18.52 4.39 -14.35
C SER A 14 18.91 5.00 -15.71
N SER A 15 19.00 4.21 -16.77
CA SER A 15 19.34 4.70 -18.11
C SER A 15 18.32 5.73 -18.64
N ILE A 16 17.03 5.49 -18.42
CA ILE A 16 15.96 6.39 -18.82
C ILE A 16 15.98 7.65 -17.93
N LEU A 17 16.14 7.48 -16.62
CA LEU A 17 16.22 8.60 -15.67
C LEU A 17 17.38 9.54 -15.98
N ASN A 18 18.52 9.01 -16.42
CA ASN A 18 19.67 9.82 -16.84
C ASN A 18 19.36 10.65 -18.09
N GLN A 19 18.67 10.07 -19.08
CA GLN A 19 18.24 10.79 -20.29
C GLN A 19 17.21 11.87 -19.96
N LEU A 20 16.23 11.54 -19.12
CA LEU A 20 15.23 12.50 -18.63
C LEU A 20 15.87 13.65 -17.87
N THR A 21 16.81 13.36 -16.96
CA THR A 21 17.56 14.38 -16.23
C THR A 21 18.28 15.33 -17.17
N PHE A 22 18.97 14.81 -18.20
CA PHE A 22 19.67 15.64 -19.17
C PHE A 22 18.68 16.54 -19.95
N TYR A 23 17.59 15.96 -20.44
CA TYR A 23 16.56 16.68 -21.19
C TYR A 23 15.89 17.77 -20.35
N LEU A 24 15.45 17.46 -19.13
CA LEU A 24 14.75 18.38 -18.23
C LEU A 24 15.63 19.55 -17.76
N ARG A 25 16.94 19.33 -17.60
CA ARG A 25 17.89 20.40 -17.25
C ARG A 25 17.94 21.53 -18.28
N HIS A 26 17.68 21.25 -19.56
CA HIS A 26 17.59 22.29 -20.59
C HIS A 26 16.46 23.30 -20.32
N PHE A 27 15.45 22.90 -19.54
CA PHE A 27 14.31 23.72 -19.16
C PHE A 27 14.39 24.26 -17.73
N ASN A 28 15.57 24.16 -17.07
CA ASN A 28 15.73 24.51 -15.65
C ASN A 28 14.78 23.71 -14.73
N ILE A 29 14.60 22.43 -15.06
CA ILE A 29 13.81 21.47 -14.27
C ILE A 29 14.77 20.44 -13.68
N GLU A 30 14.67 20.24 -12.38
CA GLU A 30 15.44 19.26 -11.62
C GLU A 30 14.61 18.01 -11.36
N LEU A 31 15.30 16.86 -11.41
CA LEU A 31 14.71 15.56 -11.18
C LEU A 31 15.34 14.96 -9.91
N GLU A 32 14.54 14.73 -8.88
CA GLU A 32 14.98 14.21 -7.58
C GLU A 32 14.29 12.91 -7.23
N GLU A 33 15.02 11.95 -6.68
CA GLU A 33 14.40 10.72 -6.19
C GLU A 33 13.44 11.05 -5.05
N TYR A 34 12.26 10.41 -5.05
CA TYR A 34 11.28 10.62 -4.02
C TYR A 34 11.74 10.05 -2.68
N GLU A 35 11.67 10.89 -1.64
CA GLU A 35 11.83 10.50 -0.25
C GLU A 35 10.57 10.89 0.54
N GLU A 36 10.12 10.01 1.43
CA GLU A 36 8.91 10.23 2.23
C GLU A 36 9.01 11.47 3.14
N THR A 37 10.22 11.87 3.52
CA THR A 37 10.48 13.11 4.28
C THR A 37 10.06 14.38 3.52
N LYS A 38 10.01 14.32 2.19
CA LYS A 38 9.67 15.45 1.30
C LYS A 38 8.20 15.48 0.89
N ILE A 39 7.37 14.61 1.48
CA ILE A 39 6.00 14.37 1.03
C ILE A 39 5.11 15.62 1.04
N ASN A 40 5.33 16.53 2.00
CA ASN A 40 4.58 17.78 2.12
C ASN A 40 5.01 18.88 1.14
N GLN A 41 6.03 18.61 0.31
CA GLN A 41 6.62 19.56 -0.64
C GLN A 41 6.41 19.13 -2.09
N ILE A 42 5.67 18.05 -2.33
CA ILE A 42 5.46 17.52 -3.67
C ILE A 42 4.48 18.42 -4.44
N GLU A 43 5.01 19.23 -5.36
CA GLU A 43 4.19 19.83 -6.42
C GLU A 43 4.04 18.86 -7.60
N TYR A 44 5.13 18.20 -8.00
CA TYR A 44 5.15 17.23 -9.09
C TYR A 44 5.75 15.90 -8.62
N LEU A 45 5.03 14.80 -8.87
CA LEU A 45 5.53 13.44 -8.69
C LEU A 45 5.46 12.71 -10.03
N MET A 46 6.56 12.15 -10.48
CA MET A 46 6.65 11.35 -11.70
C MET A 46 6.87 9.87 -11.37
N LEU A 47 5.98 9.02 -11.86
CA LEU A 47 6.15 7.57 -11.83
C LEU A 47 6.70 7.14 -13.19
N LEU A 48 7.92 6.62 -13.21
CA LEU A 48 8.51 6.00 -14.39
C LEU A 48 8.05 4.54 -14.46
N GLU A 49 7.00 4.31 -15.23
CA GLU A 49 6.28 3.04 -15.29
C GLU A 49 6.58 2.24 -16.58
N PRO A 50 6.54 0.90 -16.50
CA PRO A 50 6.40 0.10 -15.27
C PRO A 50 7.69 0.03 -14.45
N VAL A 51 7.55 -0.25 -13.16
CA VAL A 51 8.66 -0.49 -12.22
C VAL A 51 8.95 -1.99 -12.11
N LEU A 52 10.22 -2.38 -12.18
CA LEU A 52 10.64 -3.77 -11.99
C LEU A 52 10.78 -4.09 -10.49
N ILE A 53 9.95 -4.99 -9.98
CA ILE A 53 10.01 -5.50 -8.60
C ILE A 53 10.03 -7.03 -8.66
N ARG A 54 11.06 -7.67 -8.09
CA ARG A 54 11.21 -9.14 -8.06
C ARG A 54 10.96 -9.83 -9.42
N ASN A 55 11.55 -9.30 -10.49
CA ASN A 55 11.39 -9.79 -11.88
C ASN A 55 9.98 -9.64 -12.48
N GLN A 56 9.10 -8.85 -11.87
CA GLN A 56 7.78 -8.52 -12.41
C GLN A 56 7.64 -7.01 -12.61
N TYR A 57 6.87 -6.62 -13.61
CA TYR A 57 6.62 -5.22 -13.95
C TYR A 57 5.33 -4.76 -13.30
N TYR A 58 5.42 -3.69 -12.50
CA TYR A 58 4.31 -3.12 -11.75
C TYR A 58 3.97 -1.71 -12.20
N VAL A 59 2.68 -1.40 -12.10
CA VAL A 59 2.10 -0.08 -12.24
C VAL A 59 1.69 0.39 -10.86
N LEU A 60 2.18 1.57 -10.46
CA LEU A 60 2.03 2.16 -9.13
C LEU A 60 0.98 3.29 -9.12
N SER A 61 0.66 3.84 -10.29
CA SER A 61 -0.14 5.04 -10.48
C SER A 61 -1.53 4.96 -9.87
N SER A 62 -2.18 3.80 -9.93
CA SER A 62 -3.49 3.57 -9.34
C SER A 62 -3.51 3.84 -7.82
N LEU A 63 -2.52 3.34 -7.08
CA LEU A 63 -2.41 3.49 -5.64
C LEU A 63 -1.91 4.89 -5.26
N TRP A 64 -0.88 5.38 -5.94
CA TRP A 64 -0.33 6.71 -5.71
C TRP A 64 -1.34 7.81 -5.95
N LYS A 65 -2.16 7.68 -7.00
CA LYS A 65 -3.25 8.62 -7.27
C LYS A 65 -4.22 8.69 -6.09
N ASN A 66 -4.72 7.55 -5.63
CA ASN A 66 -5.65 7.48 -4.49
C ASN A 66 -5.05 8.13 -3.23
N TRP A 67 -3.77 7.87 -2.97
CA TRP A 67 -3.09 8.46 -1.82
C TRP A 67 -2.91 9.98 -1.96
N LEU A 68 -2.46 10.46 -3.13
CA LEU A 68 -2.27 11.90 -3.38
C LEU A 68 -3.59 12.65 -3.31
N MET A 69 -4.69 12.09 -3.78
CA MET A 69 -6.02 12.72 -3.69
C MET A 69 -6.42 13.07 -2.26
N ASP A 70 -6.12 12.19 -1.31
CA ASP A 70 -6.48 12.39 0.10
C ASP A 70 -5.45 13.24 0.86
N ASN A 71 -4.16 13.08 0.57
CA ASN A 71 -3.09 13.61 1.41
C ASN A 71 -2.38 14.83 0.79
N GLN A 72 -2.32 14.92 -0.54
CA GLN A 72 -1.66 15.99 -1.29
C GLN A 72 -2.48 16.38 -2.53
N PRO A 73 -3.74 16.83 -2.38
CA PRO A 73 -4.67 17.03 -3.50
C PRO A 73 -4.19 18.05 -4.52
N ASN A 74 -3.25 18.93 -4.14
CA ASN A 74 -2.65 19.93 -5.02
C ASN A 74 -1.47 19.42 -5.85
N ALA A 75 -0.92 18.25 -5.52
CA ALA A 75 0.18 17.65 -6.26
C ALA A 75 -0.28 17.20 -7.66
N LYS A 76 0.64 17.17 -8.61
CA LYS A 76 0.45 16.71 -9.97
C LYS A 76 1.21 15.40 -10.15
N LEU A 77 0.46 14.32 -10.32
CA LEU A 77 1.02 13.01 -10.66
C LEU A 77 1.33 12.97 -12.16
N ILE A 78 2.51 12.53 -12.55
CA ILE A 78 2.96 12.35 -13.93
C ILE A 78 3.22 10.86 -14.14
N ILE A 79 2.65 10.27 -15.18
CA ILE A 79 2.91 8.88 -15.55
C ILE A 79 3.82 8.88 -16.77
N ALA A 80 5.11 8.64 -16.55
CA ALA A 80 6.10 8.57 -17.60
C ALA A 80 6.24 7.13 -18.11
N SER A 81 5.95 6.89 -19.38
CA SER A 81 6.07 5.55 -19.98
C SER A 81 6.30 5.61 -21.49
N TYR A 82 6.62 4.48 -22.09
CA TYR A 82 6.70 4.34 -23.55
C TYR A 82 5.33 4.12 -24.22
N ARG A 83 4.25 4.02 -23.43
CA ARG A 83 2.90 3.77 -23.95
C ARG A 83 2.28 5.11 -24.35
N GLN A 84 1.74 5.17 -25.56
CA GLN A 84 0.94 6.30 -26.00
C GLN A 84 -0.36 6.37 -25.17
N SER A 85 -0.64 7.56 -24.64
CA SER A 85 -1.83 7.86 -23.84
C SER A 85 -2.23 9.30 -24.07
N ASP A 86 -3.53 9.54 -24.22
CA ASP A 86 -4.09 10.90 -24.39
C ASP A 86 -4.40 11.56 -23.04
N HIS A 87 -4.10 10.89 -21.94
CA HIS A 87 -4.34 11.46 -20.63
C HIS A 87 -3.40 12.65 -20.37
N PRO A 88 -3.89 13.78 -19.84
CA PRO A 88 -3.08 14.99 -19.70
C PRO A 88 -1.85 14.80 -18.81
N ASN A 89 -1.95 13.94 -17.79
CA ASN A 89 -0.84 13.58 -16.90
C ASN A 89 0.12 12.51 -17.46
N ALA A 90 -0.06 12.03 -18.70
CA ALA A 90 0.86 11.10 -19.34
C ALA A 90 2.07 11.84 -19.92
N LEU A 91 3.27 11.37 -19.64
CA LEU A 91 4.49 11.76 -20.35
C LEU A 91 4.94 10.61 -21.26
N ASN A 92 4.79 10.79 -22.57
CA ASN A 92 5.27 9.82 -23.55
C ASN A 92 6.79 9.96 -23.72
N LEU A 93 7.53 8.92 -23.35
CA LEU A 93 9.00 8.91 -23.41
C LEU A 93 9.55 8.82 -24.86
N LEU A 94 8.71 8.54 -25.85
CA LEU A 94 9.09 8.55 -27.27
C LEU A 94 8.77 9.88 -27.97
N ASP A 95 7.93 10.71 -27.35
CA ASP A 95 7.42 11.94 -27.94
C ASP A 95 7.21 12.99 -26.84
N PHE A 96 8.28 13.68 -26.51
CA PHE A 96 8.28 14.67 -25.43
C PHE A 96 7.52 15.94 -25.86
N PRO A 97 6.79 16.59 -24.93
CA PRO A 97 6.24 17.92 -25.18
C PRO A 97 7.34 18.90 -25.61
N GLY A 98 7.11 19.68 -26.67
CA GLY A 98 8.07 20.69 -27.11
C GLY A 98 8.33 21.81 -26.09
N ASP A 99 7.36 22.07 -25.20
CA ASP A 99 7.44 23.03 -24.09
C ASP A 99 7.00 22.36 -22.79
N ILE A 100 7.95 21.72 -22.11
CA ILE A 100 7.72 21.02 -20.84
C ILE A 100 7.24 21.98 -19.73
N PRO A 101 7.85 23.16 -19.49
CA PRO A 101 7.36 24.08 -18.45
C PRO A 101 5.89 24.46 -18.63
N THR A 102 5.46 24.76 -19.86
CA THR A 102 4.05 25.07 -20.13
C THR A 102 3.16 23.85 -19.92
N TRP A 103 3.58 22.67 -20.39
CA TRP A 103 2.82 21.43 -20.17
C TRP A 103 2.64 21.13 -18.67
N LEU A 104 3.71 21.20 -17.87
CA LEU A 104 3.67 21.00 -16.42
C LEU A 104 2.66 21.93 -15.73
N LYS A 105 2.61 23.22 -16.12
CA LYS A 105 1.67 24.19 -15.56
C LYS A 105 0.20 23.79 -15.78
N HIS A 106 -0.11 23.20 -16.93
CA HIS A 106 -1.47 22.81 -17.32
C HIS A 106 -1.92 21.43 -16.81
N LEU A 107 -1.01 20.65 -16.21
CA LEU A 107 -1.36 19.36 -15.64
C LEU A 107 -2.48 19.48 -14.60
N PRO A 108 -3.54 18.67 -14.71
CA PRO A 108 -4.52 18.52 -13.66
C PRO A 108 -3.87 18.01 -12.36
N LYS A 109 -4.37 18.53 -11.24
CA LYS A 109 -3.97 18.13 -9.89
C LYS A 109 -4.63 16.79 -9.50
N ALA A 110 -4.02 16.03 -8.60
CA ALA A 110 -4.54 14.75 -8.13
C ALA A 110 -5.98 14.89 -7.60
N GLY A 111 -6.24 15.91 -6.78
CA GLY A 111 -7.57 16.16 -6.21
C GLY A 111 -8.66 16.52 -7.22
N ALA A 112 -8.33 16.77 -8.50
CA ALA A 112 -9.33 17.02 -9.54
C ALA A 112 -10.05 15.74 -10.00
N TYR A 113 -9.54 14.56 -9.65
CA TYR A 113 -10.02 13.26 -10.10
C TYR A 113 -10.80 12.48 -9.03
N GLN A 114 -11.55 13.19 -8.19
CA GLN A 114 -12.42 12.55 -7.20
C GLN A 114 -13.37 11.55 -7.85
N PRO A 115 -13.64 10.39 -7.23
CA PRO A 115 -14.62 9.45 -7.74
C PRO A 115 -15.98 10.13 -7.87
N GLN A 116 -16.68 9.85 -8.95
CA GLN A 116 -17.98 10.43 -9.23
C GLN A 116 -19.06 9.39 -8.99
N TYR A 117 -20.10 9.73 -8.24
CA TYR A 117 -21.23 8.82 -8.01
C TYR A 117 -21.83 8.37 -9.35
N ALA A 118 -21.93 7.06 -9.51
CA ALA A 118 -22.31 6.36 -10.73
C ALA A 118 -23.59 5.53 -10.57
N GLY A 119 -24.34 5.74 -9.47
CA GLY A 119 -25.55 4.99 -9.15
C GLY A 119 -25.33 4.02 -7.99
N TYR A 120 -26.19 3.01 -7.86
CA TYR A 120 -26.06 1.96 -6.87
C TYR A 120 -26.29 0.60 -7.50
N LYS A 121 -25.71 -0.44 -6.89
CA LYS A 121 -25.97 -1.84 -7.20
C LYS A 121 -26.68 -2.48 -6.03
N GLU A 122 -27.70 -3.29 -6.31
CA GLU A 122 -28.38 -4.08 -5.29
C GLU A 122 -27.80 -5.50 -5.26
N ILE A 123 -27.37 -5.95 -4.07
CA ILE A 123 -26.87 -7.32 -3.82
C ILE A 123 -27.57 -7.80 -2.55
N ASP A 124 -28.28 -8.92 -2.64
CA ASP A 124 -29.02 -9.53 -1.52
C ASP A 124 -29.99 -8.56 -0.79
N GLY A 125 -30.63 -7.66 -1.54
CA GLY A 125 -31.56 -6.66 -1.00
C GLY A 125 -30.89 -5.45 -0.35
N HIS A 126 -29.55 -5.39 -0.34
CA HIS A 126 -28.77 -4.26 0.13
C HIS A 126 -28.28 -3.41 -1.04
N LYS A 127 -28.41 -2.09 -0.92
CA LYS A 127 -27.92 -1.13 -1.90
C LYS A 127 -26.48 -0.72 -1.58
N TYR A 128 -25.63 -0.78 -2.59
CA TYR A 128 -24.23 -0.39 -2.53
C TYR A 128 -24.01 0.71 -3.56
N ASP A 129 -23.62 1.90 -3.09
CA ASP A 129 -23.28 3.00 -3.97
C ASP A 129 -22.10 2.61 -4.88
N GLN A 130 -22.14 3.08 -6.12
CA GLN A 130 -21.12 2.85 -7.12
C GLN A 130 -20.49 4.18 -7.48
N TYR A 131 -19.18 4.14 -7.71
CA TYR A 131 -18.41 5.31 -8.12
C TYR A 131 -17.63 5.00 -9.39
N SER A 132 -17.58 5.98 -10.28
CA SER A 132 -16.74 5.96 -11.47
C SER A 132 -15.49 6.78 -11.20
N ASP A 133 -14.33 6.18 -11.45
CA ASP A 133 -13.04 6.86 -11.34
C ASP A 133 -12.66 7.50 -12.70
N PRO A 134 -12.66 8.84 -12.82
CA PRO A 134 -12.31 9.51 -14.07
C PRO A 134 -10.86 9.26 -14.51
N TRP A 135 -9.99 8.79 -13.61
CA TRP A 135 -8.61 8.39 -13.93
C TRP A 135 -8.52 6.99 -14.55
N LYS A 136 -9.53 6.13 -14.35
CA LYS A 136 -9.51 4.71 -14.78
C LYS A 136 -9.54 4.53 -16.29
N PHE A 137 -9.86 5.60 -17.04
CA PHE A 137 -9.76 5.61 -18.50
C PHE A 137 -8.31 5.70 -19.02
N PHE A 138 -7.31 5.76 -18.13
CA PHE A 138 -5.91 5.63 -18.50
C PHE A 138 -5.59 4.18 -18.88
N PRO A 139 -5.19 3.88 -20.13
CA PRO A 139 -4.66 2.56 -20.45
C PRO A 139 -3.35 2.36 -19.67
N LEU A 140 -3.41 1.58 -18.57
CA LEU A 140 -2.27 1.35 -17.68
C LEU A 140 -1.03 0.94 -18.50
N PRO A 141 0.18 1.40 -18.17
CA PRO A 141 1.39 0.90 -18.80
C PRO A 141 1.47 -0.63 -18.70
N LEU A 142 2.21 -1.29 -19.59
CA LEU A 142 2.35 -2.75 -19.55
C LEU A 142 2.90 -3.19 -18.18
N GLY A 143 2.10 -3.85 -17.35
CA GLY A 143 2.46 -4.30 -16.01
C GLY A 143 1.26 -4.75 -15.19
N LEU A 144 1.51 -5.36 -14.03
CA LEU A 144 0.51 -5.70 -13.02
C LEU A 144 0.16 -4.44 -12.22
N ASP A 145 -1.12 -4.21 -11.96
CA ASP A 145 -1.52 -3.14 -11.04
C ASP A 145 -1.13 -3.56 -9.61
N ILE A 146 -0.30 -2.74 -8.93
CA ILE A 146 0.14 -3.06 -7.56
C ILE A 146 -1.04 -3.15 -6.59
N LYS A 147 -2.17 -2.49 -6.86
CA LYS A 147 -3.38 -2.61 -6.05
C LYS A 147 -3.94 -4.02 -6.07
N ASP A 148 -3.87 -4.72 -7.20
CA ASP A 148 -4.37 -6.09 -7.31
C ASP A 148 -3.53 -7.04 -6.46
N ASP A 149 -2.20 -6.92 -6.53
CA ASP A 149 -1.29 -7.72 -5.70
C ASP A 149 -1.41 -7.38 -4.21
N LEU A 150 -1.62 -6.11 -3.86
CA LEU A 150 -1.89 -5.70 -2.48
C LEU A 150 -3.26 -6.17 -1.98
N SER A 151 -4.28 -6.21 -2.85
CA SER A 151 -5.59 -6.80 -2.55
C SER A 151 -5.45 -8.30 -2.28
N VAL A 152 -4.69 -9.01 -3.13
CA VAL A 152 -4.33 -10.41 -2.87
C VAL A 152 -3.59 -10.49 -1.54
N PHE A 153 -2.56 -9.70 -1.27
CA PHE A 153 -1.86 -9.68 0.03
C PHE A 153 -2.84 -9.54 1.20
N LEU A 154 -3.79 -8.61 1.16
CA LEU A 154 -4.73 -8.40 2.25
C LEU A 154 -5.71 -9.57 2.43
N ASN A 155 -6.34 -10.02 1.34
CA ASN A 155 -7.49 -10.94 1.40
C ASN A 155 -7.13 -12.42 1.23
N GLY A 156 -5.95 -12.72 0.67
CA GLY A 156 -5.62 -14.07 0.23
C GLY A 156 -6.51 -14.56 -0.91
N HIS A 157 -6.27 -15.80 -1.34
CA HIS A 157 -7.21 -16.53 -2.22
C HIS A 157 -8.32 -17.22 -1.42
N ASP A 158 -8.11 -17.40 -0.12
CA ASP A 158 -9.03 -17.96 0.85
C ASP A 158 -8.71 -17.40 2.26
N ARG A 159 -9.56 -17.72 3.25
CA ARG A 159 -9.39 -17.27 4.63
C ARG A 159 -8.12 -17.80 5.32
N VAL A 160 -7.56 -18.90 4.85
CA VAL A 160 -6.32 -19.47 5.42
C VAL A 160 -5.11 -18.66 4.93
N ASN A 161 -5.21 -18.09 3.74
CA ASN A 161 -4.17 -17.31 3.11
C ASN A 161 -4.32 -15.79 3.30
N SER A 162 -5.43 -15.31 3.85
CA SER A 162 -5.72 -13.89 4.10
C SER A 162 -4.84 -13.30 5.21
N PHE A 163 -4.12 -12.20 4.94
CA PHE A 163 -3.32 -11.53 5.98
C PHE A 163 -4.20 -11.02 7.12
N VAL A 164 -5.36 -10.46 6.77
CA VAL A 164 -6.33 -9.93 7.74
C VAL A 164 -6.92 -11.05 8.59
N ASP A 165 -7.35 -12.16 7.98
CA ASP A 165 -7.95 -13.25 8.75
C ASP A 165 -6.93 -13.95 9.65
N GLN A 166 -5.66 -14.06 9.23
CA GLN A 166 -4.63 -14.63 10.08
C GLN A 166 -4.33 -13.73 11.30
N LEU A 167 -4.37 -12.40 11.15
CA LEU A 167 -4.29 -11.48 12.30
C LEU A 167 -5.48 -11.64 13.24
N ILE A 168 -6.70 -11.78 12.71
CA ILE A 168 -7.92 -11.99 13.52
C ILE A 168 -7.82 -13.32 14.28
N ARG A 169 -7.39 -14.40 13.63
CA ARG A 169 -7.19 -15.72 14.27
C ARG A 169 -6.14 -15.65 15.37
N LEU A 170 -5.02 -15.00 15.10
CA LEU A 170 -3.97 -14.79 16.08
C LEU A 170 -4.49 -14.01 17.29
N ARG A 171 -5.28 -12.95 17.08
CA ARG A 171 -5.93 -12.20 18.16
C ARG A 171 -6.83 -13.08 19.00
N LYS A 172 -7.70 -13.84 18.34
CA LYS A 172 -8.65 -14.73 19.01
C LYS A 172 -7.91 -15.75 19.87
N ALA A 173 -6.91 -16.43 19.30
CA ALA A 173 -6.14 -17.44 20.04
C ALA A 173 -5.43 -16.85 21.27
N MET A 174 -4.87 -15.63 21.16
CA MET A 174 -4.26 -14.95 22.30
C MET A 174 -5.29 -14.54 23.37
N MET A 175 -6.49 -14.09 22.97
CA MET A 175 -7.58 -13.78 23.90
C MET A 175 -8.11 -15.03 24.61
N ASP A 176 -8.27 -16.13 23.87
CA ASP A 176 -8.73 -17.41 24.42
C ASP A 176 -7.69 -17.93 25.43
N LEU A 177 -6.40 -17.86 25.10
CA LEU A 177 -5.29 -18.18 26.00
C LEU A 177 -5.32 -17.33 27.29
N GLN A 178 -5.59 -16.02 27.20
CA GLN A 178 -5.74 -15.14 28.37
C GLN A 178 -6.87 -15.59 29.28
N VAL A 179 -8.03 -15.94 28.72
CA VAL A 179 -9.19 -16.42 29.48
C VAL A 179 -8.87 -17.74 30.18
N ILE A 180 -8.22 -18.67 29.49
CA ILE A 180 -7.80 -19.96 30.07
C ILE A 180 -6.86 -19.75 31.25
N PHE A 181 -5.92 -18.81 31.16
CA PHE A 181 -5.00 -18.51 32.26
C PHE A 181 -5.66 -17.82 33.46
N GLN A 182 -6.66 -16.96 33.23
CA GLN A 182 -7.43 -16.31 34.30
C GLN A 182 -8.32 -17.28 35.08
N ASN A 183 -8.65 -18.44 34.51
CA ASN A 183 -9.40 -19.46 35.22
C ASN A 183 -8.50 -20.17 36.24
N GLU A 184 -8.79 -20.05 37.54
CA GLU A 184 -7.94 -20.52 38.63
C GLU A 184 -7.92 -22.06 38.79
N GLU A 185 -8.88 -22.79 38.21
CA GLU A 185 -8.91 -24.25 38.30
C GLU A 185 -7.89 -24.91 37.37
N GLU A 186 -6.89 -25.59 37.94
CA GLU A 186 -5.91 -26.36 37.17
C GLU A 186 -6.46 -27.78 36.88
N THR A 187 -6.83 -28.03 35.63
CA THR A 187 -7.37 -29.33 35.16
C THR A 187 -6.51 -29.90 34.01
N VAL A 188 -6.68 -31.19 33.71
CA VAL A 188 -6.06 -31.80 32.51
C VAL A 188 -6.60 -31.13 31.23
N ASP A 189 -7.88 -30.79 31.23
CA ASP A 189 -8.58 -30.06 30.16
C ASP A 189 -7.89 -28.73 29.84
N LYS A 190 -7.52 -27.97 30.88
CA LYS A 190 -6.79 -26.71 30.75
C LYS A 190 -5.46 -26.85 30.01
N ARG A 191 -4.71 -27.94 30.21
CA ARG A 191 -3.43 -28.16 29.53
C ARG A 191 -3.61 -28.47 28.04
N GLU A 192 -4.67 -29.21 27.70
CA GLU A 192 -5.02 -29.50 26.31
C GLU A 192 -5.49 -28.24 25.59
N GLU A 193 -6.34 -27.42 26.23
CA GLU A 193 -6.80 -26.13 25.69
C GLU A 193 -5.62 -25.17 25.42
N ILE A 194 -4.68 -25.06 26.36
CA ILE A 194 -3.47 -24.23 26.18
C ILE A 194 -2.66 -24.72 24.97
N ALA A 195 -2.48 -26.05 24.82
CA ALA A 195 -1.72 -26.60 23.70
C ALA A 195 -2.40 -26.30 22.35
N VAL A 196 -3.74 -26.43 22.29
CA VAL A 196 -4.53 -26.10 21.09
C VAL A 196 -4.34 -24.63 20.70
N GLU A 197 -4.45 -23.71 21.66
CA GLU A 197 -4.29 -22.29 21.34
C GLU A 197 -2.84 -21.93 20.99
N HIS A 198 -1.85 -22.61 21.56
CA HIS A 198 -0.45 -22.46 21.18
C HIS A 198 -0.21 -22.86 19.71
N ASP A 199 -0.77 -24.00 19.30
CA ASP A 199 -0.72 -24.44 17.90
C ASP A 199 -1.43 -23.46 16.95
N ASN A 200 -2.58 -22.91 17.36
CA ASN A 200 -3.30 -21.88 16.60
C ASN A 200 -2.48 -20.59 16.42
N ILE A 201 -1.80 -20.14 17.48
CA ILE A 201 -0.90 -18.98 17.46
C ILE A 201 0.25 -19.24 16.48
N ASN A 202 0.96 -20.37 16.63
CA ASN A 202 2.11 -20.72 15.79
C ASN A 202 1.72 -20.86 14.32
N PHE A 203 0.59 -21.51 14.05
CA PHE A 203 0.06 -21.65 12.69
C PHE A 203 -0.21 -20.30 12.05
N SER A 204 -0.96 -19.43 12.75
CA SER A 204 -1.36 -18.12 12.23
C SER A 204 -0.15 -17.20 12.04
N TRP A 205 0.79 -17.23 12.98
CA TRP A 205 2.05 -16.47 12.90
C TRP A 205 2.90 -16.89 11.71
N LYS A 206 3.10 -18.20 11.51
CA LYS A 206 3.87 -18.72 10.37
C LYS A 206 3.24 -18.30 9.04
N ALA A 207 1.92 -18.36 8.94
CA ALA A 207 1.19 -17.92 7.74
C ALA A 207 1.38 -16.42 7.48
N LEU A 208 1.27 -15.57 8.51
CA LEU A 208 1.53 -14.14 8.42
C LEU A 208 2.95 -13.83 7.96
N LYS A 209 3.94 -14.49 8.57
CA LYS A 209 5.35 -14.28 8.25
C LYS A 209 5.68 -14.65 6.81
N VAL A 210 5.26 -15.84 6.36
CA VAL A 210 5.46 -16.27 4.97
C VAL A 210 4.83 -15.29 3.99
N ARG A 211 3.62 -14.82 4.30
CA ARG A 211 2.92 -13.85 3.48
C ARG A 211 3.64 -12.49 3.48
N TRP A 212 4.07 -12.02 4.64
CA TRP A 212 4.86 -10.81 4.76
C TRP A 212 6.13 -10.86 3.88
N ASP A 213 6.92 -11.92 4.04
CA ASP A 213 8.18 -12.10 3.32
C ASP A 213 7.99 -12.14 1.80
N ASN A 214 6.83 -12.63 1.34
CA ASN A 214 6.48 -12.68 -0.08
C ASN A 214 6.10 -11.33 -0.68
N TYR A 215 5.63 -10.36 0.11
CA TYR A 215 5.12 -9.09 -0.42
C TYR A 215 5.95 -7.88 0.02
N GLN A 216 6.90 -8.04 0.94
CA GLN A 216 7.60 -6.91 1.56
C GLN A 216 8.31 -5.96 0.58
N ASP A 217 8.80 -6.49 -0.54
CA ASP A 217 9.47 -5.69 -1.57
C ASP A 217 8.53 -4.73 -2.31
N LEU A 218 7.22 -5.03 -2.35
CA LEU A 218 6.22 -4.13 -2.94
C LEU A 218 6.09 -2.85 -2.11
N PHE A 219 6.21 -2.97 -0.78
CA PHE A 219 5.97 -1.86 0.15
C PHE A 219 6.99 -0.72 0.04
N LYS A 220 8.18 -1.00 -0.50
CA LYS A 220 9.23 0.00 -0.75
C LYS A 220 8.80 1.10 -1.72
N TRP A 221 7.80 0.82 -2.55
CA TRP A 221 7.35 1.70 -3.63
C TRP A 221 6.06 2.45 -3.31
N LEU A 222 5.53 2.27 -2.09
CA LEU A 222 4.23 2.82 -1.71
C LEU A 222 4.37 4.20 -1.06
N PRO A 223 3.33 5.04 -1.16
CA PRO A 223 3.34 6.38 -0.57
C PRO A 223 3.32 6.42 0.97
N PHE A 224 3.16 5.27 1.62
CA PHE A 224 3.08 5.11 3.08
C PHE A 224 4.12 4.09 3.57
N LYS A 225 5.30 4.08 2.94
CA LYS A 225 6.40 3.17 3.27
C LYS A 225 6.74 3.17 4.77
N SER A 226 6.85 4.33 5.42
CA SER A 226 7.15 4.42 6.86
C SER A 226 6.08 3.76 7.73
N THR A 227 4.81 3.85 7.33
CA THR A 227 3.71 3.16 8.03
C THR A 227 3.88 1.65 7.91
N VAL A 228 4.34 1.19 6.75
CA VAL A 228 4.62 -0.22 6.55
C VAL A 228 5.83 -0.68 7.37
N GLU A 229 6.87 0.15 7.46
CA GLU A 229 8.02 -0.12 8.33
C GLU A 229 7.62 -0.16 9.81
N GLN A 230 6.70 0.69 10.24
CA GLN A 230 6.10 0.61 11.58
C GLN A 230 5.37 -0.72 11.76
N LEU A 231 4.52 -1.11 10.81
CA LEU A 231 3.83 -2.40 10.85
C LEU A 231 4.82 -3.58 10.89
N MET A 232 5.95 -3.49 10.18
CA MET A 232 7.02 -4.49 10.29
C MET A 232 7.61 -4.55 11.68
N GLN A 233 7.84 -3.41 12.32
CA GLN A 233 8.37 -3.38 13.67
C GLN A 233 7.38 -3.99 14.65
N GLU A 234 6.09 -3.63 14.57
CA GLU A 234 5.05 -4.23 15.41
C GLU A 234 4.93 -5.75 15.20
N LEU A 235 5.06 -6.23 13.96
CA LEU A 235 5.07 -7.66 13.69
C LEU A 235 6.30 -8.36 14.27
N LYS A 236 7.48 -7.72 14.23
CA LYS A 236 8.69 -8.27 14.86
C LYS A 236 8.54 -8.32 16.37
N ASP A 237 8.05 -7.24 16.98
CA ASP A 237 7.78 -7.19 18.41
C ASP A 237 6.81 -8.32 18.78
N LEU A 238 5.71 -8.49 18.04
CA LEU A 238 4.77 -9.60 18.22
C LEU A 238 5.45 -10.98 18.10
N ALA A 239 6.38 -11.15 17.16
CA ALA A 239 7.13 -12.40 16.98
C ALA A 239 7.93 -12.78 18.23
N GLU A 240 8.65 -11.82 18.80
CA GLU A 240 9.47 -12.02 19.99
C GLU A 240 8.61 -12.50 21.18
N HIS A 241 7.40 -11.93 21.31
CA HIS A 241 6.49 -12.34 22.36
C HIS A 241 5.80 -13.68 22.10
N ILE A 242 5.52 -14.05 20.84
CA ILE A 242 4.96 -15.37 20.51
C ILE A 242 5.92 -16.49 20.91
N ASP A 243 7.23 -16.27 20.74
CA ASP A 243 8.25 -17.20 21.19
C ASP A 243 8.33 -17.28 22.73
N GLU A 244 8.03 -16.19 23.44
CA GLU A 244 7.95 -16.15 24.91
C GLU A 244 6.67 -16.75 25.48
N LEU A 245 5.55 -16.60 24.77
CA LEU A 245 4.25 -17.22 25.08
C LEU A 245 4.33 -18.75 25.17
N SER A 246 5.27 -19.36 24.44
CA SER A 246 5.56 -20.80 24.53
C SER A 246 6.20 -21.23 25.86
N LYS A 247 6.68 -20.27 26.66
CA LYS A 247 7.45 -20.50 27.88
C LYS A 247 6.75 -19.96 29.12
N ASN A 248 5.97 -18.89 29.00
CA ASN A 248 5.24 -18.32 30.12
C ASN A 248 3.97 -17.59 29.70
N ALA A 249 2.85 -18.06 30.24
CA ALA A 249 1.51 -17.52 30.14
C ALA A 249 1.38 -16.05 30.57
N ASP A 250 2.09 -15.70 31.66
CA ASP A 250 1.98 -14.41 32.33
C ASP A 250 2.58 -13.27 31.49
N LEU A 251 3.29 -13.60 30.41
CA LEU A 251 3.92 -12.66 29.48
C LEU A 251 3.07 -12.41 28.23
N LEU A 252 1.80 -12.82 28.24
CA LEU A 252 0.85 -12.51 27.17
C LEU A 252 0.92 -11.03 26.79
N PRO A 253 1.31 -10.69 25.54
CA PRO A 253 1.21 -9.33 25.05
C PRO A 253 -0.19 -8.82 25.33
N GLU A 254 -0.28 -7.61 25.86
CA GLU A 254 -1.54 -6.90 25.80
C GLU A 254 -1.99 -6.92 24.32
N THR A 255 -3.24 -7.31 24.08
CA THR A 255 -3.90 -7.38 22.74
C THR A 255 -3.75 -6.10 21.91
N LYS A 256 -3.30 -5.02 22.54
CA LYS A 256 -2.88 -3.74 22.00
C LYS A 256 -1.97 -3.84 20.76
N CYS A 257 -1.00 -4.77 20.71
CA CYS A 257 -0.13 -4.89 19.52
C CYS A 257 -0.93 -5.31 18.27
N ILE A 258 -1.80 -6.32 18.40
CA ILE A 258 -2.63 -6.78 17.29
C ILE A 258 -3.66 -5.72 16.90
N ASP A 259 -4.26 -5.04 17.87
CA ASP A 259 -5.19 -3.94 17.59
C ASP A 259 -4.49 -2.78 16.87
N LYS A 260 -3.23 -2.49 17.21
CA LYS A 260 -2.41 -1.49 16.51
C LYS A 260 -2.09 -1.91 15.08
N ILE A 261 -1.72 -3.18 14.85
CA ILE A 261 -1.49 -3.69 13.49
C ILE A 261 -2.77 -3.61 12.64
N ASN A 262 -3.91 -4.05 13.19
CA ASN A 262 -5.21 -3.96 12.51
C ASN A 262 -5.58 -2.51 12.19
N HIS A 263 -5.35 -1.60 13.13
CA HIS A 263 -5.58 -0.17 12.94
C HIS A 263 -4.73 0.41 11.81
N LEU A 264 -3.43 0.09 11.78
CA LEU A 264 -2.52 0.52 10.72
C LEU A 264 -2.94 -0.01 9.35
N LEU A 265 -3.31 -1.30 9.25
CA LEU A 265 -3.80 -1.90 8.01
C LEU A 265 -5.07 -1.23 7.50
N ALA A 266 -6.06 -1.06 8.39
CA ALA A 266 -7.37 -0.50 8.05
C ALA A 266 -7.25 0.96 7.59
N GLN A 267 -6.51 1.78 8.35
CA GLN A 267 -6.41 3.20 8.05
C GLN A 267 -5.53 3.52 6.84
N LYS A 268 -4.49 2.72 6.59
CA LYS A 268 -3.38 3.15 5.73
C LYS A 268 -3.11 2.26 4.54
N ILE A 269 -3.58 1.01 4.51
CA ILE A 269 -3.40 0.13 3.35
C ILE A 269 -4.75 -0.17 2.70
N GLN A 270 -5.69 -0.71 3.46
CA GLN A 270 -7.03 -1.07 2.95
C GLN A 270 -7.75 0.13 2.34
N ARG A 271 -7.64 1.31 2.98
CA ARG A 271 -8.21 2.56 2.46
C ARG A 271 -7.81 2.88 1.03
N TYR A 272 -6.55 2.69 0.64
CA TYR A 272 -6.09 3.07 -0.69
C TYR A 272 -6.20 1.94 -1.71
N VAL A 273 -6.15 0.69 -1.25
CA VAL A 273 -6.42 -0.50 -2.08
C VAL A 273 -7.90 -0.53 -2.47
N TYR A 274 -8.81 -0.37 -1.50
CA TYR A 274 -10.28 -0.38 -1.70
C TYR A 274 -10.89 1.03 -1.69
N TYR A 275 -10.19 2.00 -2.27
CA TYR A 275 -10.59 3.42 -2.22
C TYR A 275 -12.06 3.69 -2.59
N GLU A 276 -12.58 2.99 -3.59
CA GLU A 276 -13.97 3.11 -4.04
C GLU A 276 -15.00 2.75 -2.95
N ALA A 277 -14.63 1.97 -1.93
CA ALA A 277 -15.51 1.58 -0.83
C ALA A 277 -15.58 2.61 0.32
N TYR A 278 -14.80 3.69 0.25
CA TYR A 278 -14.73 4.73 1.29
C TYR A 278 -15.43 6.05 0.88
N TRP A 279 -16.13 6.02 -0.25
CA TRP A 279 -17.01 7.07 -0.76
C TRP A 279 -18.42 6.51 -0.83
#